data_AF-A0A355PIY5-F1
#
_entry.id   AF-A0A355PIY5-F1
#
_cell.length_a   1.000
_cell.length_b   1.000
_cell.length_c   1.000
_cell.angle_alpha   90.00
_cell.angle_beta   90.00
_cell.angle_gamma   90.00
#
_symmetry.space_group_name_H-M   'P 1'
#
loop_
_entity.id
_entity.type
_entity.pdbx_description
1 polymer ?
#
loop_
_entity_poly.entity_id
_entity_poly.type
_entity_poly.pdbx_seq_one_letter_code
_entity_poly.pdbx_strand_id
1 'polypeptide(L)'
;LSADEHHVLQQWSQLPRASQALLVRMVMRKGELFRVDKLSYPEIGDTHQALAPLLALGWVDDAPLLSGEEVFRLLRLSELRHALQAPIRAAGLSSNATKTALQ
;
A
#
# COMPACT_ATOMS: atom_id res chain seq x y z
N LEU A 1 -12.24 14.05 -25.34
CA LEU A 1 -12.28 13.83 -23.88
C LEU A 1 -13.69 14.12 -23.42
N SER A 2 -14.29 13.26 -22.61
CA SER A 2 -15.58 13.49 -21.97
C SER A 2 -15.49 14.61 -20.93
N ALA A 3 -16.64 15.09 -20.45
CA ALA A 3 -16.67 16.07 -19.35
C ALA A 3 -15.99 15.53 -18.08
N ASP A 4 -16.16 14.24 -17.79
CA ASP A 4 -15.52 13.57 -16.65
C ASP A 4 -14.00 13.51 -16.82
N GLU A 5 -13.51 13.18 -18.01
CA GLU A 5 -12.07 13.16 -18.30
C GLU A 5 -11.47 14.57 -18.18
N HIS A 6 -12.21 15.61 -18.60
CA HIS A 6 -11.79 17.00 -18.39
C HIS A 6 -11.73 17.38 -16.90
N HIS A 7 -12.70 16.92 -16.09
CA HIS A 7 -12.70 17.15 -14.65
C HIS A 7 -11.48 16.52 -13.97
N VAL A 8 -11.13 15.29 -14.34
CA VAL A 8 -9.93 14.60 -13.84
C VAL A 8 -8.66 15.38 -14.20
N LEU A 9 -8.54 15.88 -15.44
CA LEU A 9 -7.38 16.68 -15.85
C LEU A 9 -7.28 18.02 -15.08
N GLN A 10 -8.42 18.63 -14.76
CA GLN A 10 -8.45 19.83 -13.92
C GLN A 10 -7.97 19.53 -12.50
N GLN A 11 -8.48 18.47 -11.87
CA GLN A 11 -8.03 18.01 -10.55
C GLN A 11 -6.52 17.70 -10.56
N TRP A 12 -6.04 16.98 -11.59
CA TRP A 12 -4.62 16.67 -11.79
C TRP A 12 -3.76 17.93 -11.81
N SER A 13 -4.18 18.95 -12.58
CA SER A 13 -3.42 20.20 -12.74
C SER A 13 -3.29 21.02 -11.45
N GLN A 14 -4.24 20.84 -10.51
CA GLN A 14 -4.28 21.55 -9.23
C GLN A 14 -3.50 20.84 -8.11
N LEU A 15 -3.12 19.57 -8.30
CA LEU A 15 -2.36 18.83 -7.30
C LEU A 15 -0.96 19.42 -7.09
N PRO A 16 -0.43 19.41 -5.85
CA PRO A 16 0.98 19.71 -5.62
C PRO A 16 1.89 18.82 -6.45
N ARG A 17 3.02 19.37 -6.91
CA ARG A 17 3.98 18.63 -7.75
C ARG A 17 4.48 17.33 -7.08
N ALA A 18 4.65 17.34 -5.76
CA ALA A 18 5.03 16.15 -4.99
C ALA A 18 3.97 15.04 -5.09
N SER A 19 2.68 15.38 -4.96
CA SER A 19 1.56 14.44 -5.10
C SER A 19 1.45 13.89 -6.52
N GLN A 20 1.59 14.74 -7.54
CA GLN A 20 1.62 14.30 -8.94
C GLN A 20 2.78 13.31 -9.19
N ALA A 21 3.98 13.67 -8.73
CA ALA A 21 5.15 12.82 -8.86
C ALA A 21 4.96 11.48 -8.15
N LEU A 22 4.37 11.48 -6.95
CA LEU A 22 4.10 10.25 -6.20
C LEU A 22 3.09 9.36 -6.93
N LEU A 23 1.99 9.92 -7.44
CA LEU A 23 1.00 9.13 -8.19
C LEU A 23 1.63 8.51 -9.44
N VAL A 24 2.43 9.28 -10.18
CA VAL A 24 3.17 8.76 -11.35
C VAL A 24 4.10 7.61 -10.93
N ARG A 25 4.84 7.75 -9.82
CA ARG A 25 5.68 6.66 -9.30
C ARG A 25 4.87 5.41 -8.96
N MET A 26 3.68 5.55 -8.39
CA MET A 26 2.79 4.43 -8.07
C MET A 26 2.28 3.75 -9.34
N VAL A 27 1.74 4.50 -10.30
CA VAL A 27 1.21 3.99 -11.59
C VAL A 27 2.29 3.29 -12.41
N MET A 28 3.53 3.79 -12.39
CA MET A 28 4.64 3.19 -13.13
C MET A 28 5.20 1.92 -12.47
N ARG A 29 4.89 1.67 -11.20
CA ARG A 29 5.37 0.47 -10.49
C ARG A 29 4.41 -0.69 -10.71
N LYS A 30 4.94 -1.91 -10.59
CA LYS A 30 4.13 -3.12 -10.66
C LYS A 30 3.24 -3.23 -9.42
N GLY A 31 1.95 -3.45 -9.66
CA GLY A 31 0.94 -3.66 -8.62
C GLY A 31 0.27 -2.36 -8.16
N GLU A 32 -0.81 -2.49 -7.40
CA GLU A 32 -1.63 -1.35 -6.94
C GLU A 32 -1.51 -1.13 -5.43
N LEU A 33 -0.94 -2.10 -4.71
CA LEU A 33 -0.77 -2.07 -3.27
C LEU A 33 0.67 -1.75 -2.91
N PHE A 34 0.85 -0.69 -2.13
CA PHE A 34 2.16 -0.20 -1.73
C PHE A 34 2.20 0.00 -0.22
N ARG A 35 3.29 -0.43 0.40
CA ARG A 35 3.59 0.00 1.77
C ARG A 35 4.17 1.40 1.76
N VAL A 36 3.74 2.24 2.68
CA VAL A 36 4.21 3.63 2.80
C VAL A 36 5.73 3.70 3.02
N ASP A 37 6.31 2.79 3.81
CA ASP A 37 7.77 2.69 4.02
C ASP A 37 8.55 2.34 2.74
N LYS A 38 7.85 1.92 1.68
CA LYS A 38 8.40 1.61 0.35
C LYS A 38 8.07 2.68 -0.70
N LEU A 39 7.44 3.78 -0.31
CA LEU A 39 7.16 4.95 -1.14
C LEU A 39 8.05 6.14 -0.76
N SER A 40 9.31 5.88 -0.45
CA SER A 40 10.30 6.91 -0.07
C SER A 40 11.10 7.36 -1.29
N TYR A 41 10.93 8.62 -1.68
CA TYR A 41 11.60 9.24 -2.83
C TYR A 41 12.19 10.60 -2.40
N PRO A 42 13.53 10.75 -2.33
CA PRO A 42 14.15 12.00 -1.87
C PRO A 42 13.70 13.22 -2.65
N GLU A 43 13.42 13.07 -3.95
CA GLU A 43 12.94 14.14 -4.82
C GLU A 43 11.49 14.58 -4.56
N ILE A 44 10.69 13.74 -3.87
CA ILE A 44 9.29 14.02 -3.51
C ILE A 44 9.20 14.64 -2.11
N GLY A 45 10.14 14.31 -1.23
CA GLY A 45 10.13 14.76 0.17
C GLY A 45 9.28 13.84 1.05
N ASP A 46 8.48 14.44 1.94
CA ASP A 46 7.65 13.68 2.88
C ASP A 46 6.50 12.95 2.15
N THR A 47 6.56 11.61 2.20
CA THR A 47 5.56 10.73 1.55
C THR A 47 4.16 10.94 2.10
N HIS A 48 3.99 11.16 3.42
CA HIS A 48 2.66 11.36 4.01
C HIS A 48 2.05 12.67 3.54
N GLN A 49 2.85 13.74 3.46
CA GLN A 49 2.40 15.03 2.90
C GLN A 49 2.05 14.90 1.42
N ALA A 50 2.83 14.15 0.64
CA ALA A 50 2.54 13.91 -0.78
C ALA A 50 1.29 13.04 -1.00
N LEU A 51 1.00 12.10 -0.10
CA LEU A 51 -0.19 11.23 -0.13
C LEU A 51 -1.49 11.99 0.21
N ALA A 52 -1.45 12.93 1.16
CA ALA A 52 -2.67 13.55 1.70
C ALA A 52 -3.62 14.12 0.63
N PRO A 53 -3.16 14.85 -0.42
CA PRO A 53 -4.05 15.31 -1.48
C PRO A 53 -4.64 14.18 -2.34
N LEU A 54 -3.89 13.09 -2.54
CA LEU A 54 -4.35 11.94 -3.31
C LEU A 54 -5.46 11.17 -2.57
N LEU A 55 -5.33 11.05 -1.24
CA LEU A 55 -6.35 10.50 -0.35
C LEU A 55 -7.61 11.37 -0.34
N ALA A 56 -7.44 12.70 -0.24
CA ALA A 56 -8.56 13.64 -0.23
C ALA A 56 -9.40 13.61 -1.53
N LEU A 57 -8.77 13.33 -2.67
CA LEU A 57 -9.44 13.15 -3.96
C LEU A 57 -10.00 11.73 -4.17
N GLY A 58 -9.73 10.79 -3.25
CA GLY A 58 -10.11 9.38 -3.40
C GLY A 58 -9.35 8.64 -4.50
N TRP A 59 -8.22 9.17 -4.95
CA TRP A 59 -7.38 8.54 -5.98
C TRP A 59 -6.46 7.46 -5.40
N VAL A 60 -6.20 7.53 -4.10
CA VAL A 60 -5.52 6.50 -3.31
C VAL A 60 -6.43 6.16 -2.14
N ASP A 61 -6.46 4.89 -1.76
CA ASP A 61 -7.13 4.37 -0.57
C ASP A 61 -6.04 3.91 0.42
N ASP A 62 -6.08 4.39 1.66
CA ASP A 62 -5.16 4.00 2.73
C ASP A 62 -5.68 2.84 3.60
N ALA A 63 -6.94 2.45 3.42
CA ALA A 63 -7.57 1.33 4.11
C ALA A 63 -8.31 0.37 3.14
N PRO A 64 -7.66 -0.08 2.04
CA PRO A 64 -8.30 -0.98 1.10
C PRO A 64 -8.58 -2.34 1.76
N LEU A 65 -9.64 -3.01 1.30
CA LEU A 65 -9.88 -4.41 1.65
C LEU A 65 -8.80 -5.28 1.00
N LEU A 66 -8.10 -6.08 1.81
CA LEU A 66 -7.02 -6.96 1.37
C LEU A 66 -7.43 -8.43 1.50
N SER A 67 -7.14 -9.21 0.46
CA SER A 67 -7.14 -10.67 0.55
C SER A 67 -5.95 -11.18 1.38
N GLY A 68 -6.05 -12.42 1.86
CA GLY A 68 -4.93 -13.07 2.58
C GLY A 68 -3.65 -13.16 1.75
N GLU A 69 -3.77 -13.41 0.44
CA GLU A 69 -2.60 -13.44 -0.46
C GLU A 69 -1.94 -12.06 -0.56
N GLU A 70 -2.72 -10.99 -0.66
CA GLU A 70 -2.20 -9.62 -0.71
C GLU A 70 -1.47 -9.24 0.56
N VAL A 71 -2.04 -9.57 1.72
CA VAL A 71 -1.37 -9.38 3.02
C VAL A 71 -0.02 -10.12 3.04
N PHE A 72 0.03 -11.35 2.53
CA PHE A 72 1.27 -12.13 2.46
C PHE A 72 2.30 -11.56 1.47
N ARG A 73 1.85 -10.92 0.39
CA ARG A 73 2.75 -10.22 -0.56
C ARG A 73 3.31 -8.92 0.02
N LEU A 74 2.55 -8.22 0.86
CA LEU A 74 2.94 -6.93 1.44
C LEU A 74 3.85 -7.08 2.67
N LEU A 75 3.52 -8.02 3.57
CA LEU A 75 4.21 -8.15 4.85
C LEU A 75 5.41 -9.09 4.79
N ARG A 76 6.43 -8.79 5.59
CA ARG A 76 7.57 -9.66 5.81
C ARG A 76 7.13 -10.86 6.66
N LEU A 77 7.85 -11.97 6.56
CA LEU A 77 7.54 -13.17 7.33
C LEU A 77 7.51 -12.93 8.85
N SER A 78 8.39 -12.07 9.38
CA SER A 78 8.38 -11.72 10.81
C SER A 78 7.13 -10.94 11.21
N GLU A 79 6.68 -10.00 10.37
CA GLU A 79 5.46 -9.22 10.59
C GLU A 79 4.22 -10.14 10.54
N LEU A 80 4.19 -11.09 9.59
CA LEU A 80 3.12 -12.10 9.51
C LEU A 80 3.07 -13.01 10.74
N ARG A 81 4.22 -13.50 11.22
CA ARG A 81 4.28 -14.34 12.44
C ARG A 81 3.78 -13.58 13.66
N HIS A 82 4.03 -12.28 13.72
CA HIS A 82 3.51 -11.41 14.78
C HIS A 82 2.00 -11.21 14.65
N ALA A 83 1.52 -10.80 13.48
CA ALA A 83 0.09 -10.54 13.24
C ALA A 83 -0.79 -11.80 13.42
N LEU A 84 -0.27 -12.97 13.06
CA LEU A 84 -0.96 -14.26 13.15
C LEU A 84 -0.61 -15.04 14.43
N GLN A 85 0.04 -14.42 15.41
CA GLN A 85 0.52 -15.12 16.61
C GLN A 85 -0.61 -15.82 17.37
N ALA A 86 -1.77 -15.15 17.54
CA ALA A 86 -2.93 -15.71 18.21
C ALA A 86 -3.50 -16.95 17.48
N PRO A 87 -3.85 -16.90 16.19
CA PRO A 87 -4.34 -18.08 15.47
C PRO A 87 -3.30 -19.20 15.36
N ILE A 88 -2.00 -18.87 15.20
CA ILE A 88 -0.92 -19.87 15.18
C ILE A 88 -0.87 -20.64 16.52
N ARG A 89 -0.95 -19.92 17.64
CA ARG A 89 -0.98 -20.54 18.98
C ARG A 89 -2.24 -21.36 19.21
N ALA A 90 -3.40 -20.87 18.77
CA ALA A 90 -4.66 -21.61 18.86
C ALA A 90 -4.62 -22.91 18.06
N ALA A 91 -3.85 -22.96 16.98
CA ALA A 91 -3.58 -24.17 16.20
C ALA A 91 -2.54 -25.11 16.85
N GLY A 92 -2.04 -24.81 18.05
CA GLY A 92 -1.03 -25.62 18.74
C GLY A 92 0.39 -25.52 18.17
N LEU A 93 0.62 -24.56 17.27
CA LEU A 93 1.88 -24.40 16.57
C LEU A 93 2.76 -23.33 17.24
N SER A 94 4.08 -23.51 17.17
CA SER A 94 4.99 -22.44 17.57
C SER A 94 5.00 -21.33 16.51
N SER A 95 5.20 -20.09 16.92
CA SER A 95 5.30 -18.95 15.99
C SER A 95 6.43 -19.10 14.97
N ASN A 96 7.40 -19.99 15.23
CA ASN A 96 8.55 -20.27 14.38
C ASN A 96 8.49 -21.69 13.76
N ALA A 97 7.33 -22.34 13.81
CA ALA A 97 7.15 -23.67 13.24
C ALA A 97 7.61 -23.69 11.78
N THR A 98 8.41 -24.71 11.46
CA THR A 98 8.84 -24.99 10.09
C THR A 98 7.76 -25.79 9.37
N LYS A 99 7.85 -25.89 8.03
CA LYS A 99 6.92 -26.72 7.25
C LYS A 99 6.86 -28.18 7.75
N THR A 100 7.96 -28.69 8.30
CA THR A 100 8.05 -30.04 8.88
C THR A 100 7.17 -30.22 10.11
N ALA A 101 6.89 -29.15 10.87
CA ALA A 101 6.03 -29.21 12.06
C ALA A 101 4.52 -29.10 11.73
N LEU A 102 4.17 -29.01 10.45
CA LEU A 102 2.79 -28.91 9.94
C LEU A 102 2.30 -30.21 9.27
N GLN A 103 3.11 -31.27 9.30
CA GLN A 103 2.77 -32.61 8.81
C GLN A 103 2.29 -33.49 9.97
#